data_AF-A0A672LEF6-F1
#
_entry.id   AF-A0A672LEF6-F1
#
_cell.length_a   1.000
_cell.length_b   1.000
_cell.length_c   1.000
_cell.angle_alpha   90.00
_cell.angle_beta   90.00
_cell.angle_gamma   90.00
#
_symmetry.space_group_name_H-M   'P 1'
#
loop_
_entity.id
_entity.type
_entity.pdbx_description
1 polymer ?
#
loop_
_entity_poly.entity_id
_entity_poly.type
_entity_poly.pdbx_seq_one_letter_code
_entity_poly.pdbx_strand_id
1 'polypeptide(L)'
;MEKLKTSFPLELKEASSEHQCLSRTATQALMKRSFKDSEGTYLKSLEEGINKLFHGYLCQNEEASRKRCENILSSLSGTMTEKLKKGSYAIPGGYVLFSQDLEDIVKKYKIQANKGVKVIINELSLILHALLHLPDCLLPEEREKAVLLAQEINTKEQKQRQLEEKMEAERRSNEERMKQMREKMDEEMRLQREEAERAMDSKLREQAALLDKGFQEKADRMSEEMEDFRRKNKNVIGYHNQEYYNVNSL
;
A
#
# COMPACT_ATOMS: atom_id res chain seq x y z
N MET A 1 -7.03 -6.84 13.82
CA MET A 1 -8.42 -6.68 13.33
C MET A 1 -9.43 -7.57 14.06
N GLU A 2 -9.18 -8.88 14.30
CA GLU A 2 -10.18 -9.75 14.99
C GLU A 2 -10.67 -9.21 16.34
N LYS A 3 -9.78 -8.62 17.15
CA LYS A 3 -10.14 -8.00 18.44
C LYS A 3 -11.13 -6.85 18.34
N LEU A 4 -11.23 -6.19 17.18
CA LEU A 4 -12.14 -5.06 16.97
C LEU A 4 -13.50 -5.52 16.42
N LYS A 5 -13.62 -6.76 15.93
CA LYS A 5 -14.90 -7.30 15.47
C LYS A 5 -15.93 -7.41 16.61
N THR A 6 -15.48 -7.53 17.85
CA THR A 6 -16.36 -7.52 19.04
C THR A 6 -16.99 -6.15 19.29
N SER A 7 -16.45 -5.10 18.67
CA SER A 7 -16.89 -3.72 18.84
C SER A 7 -17.70 -3.21 17.64
N PHE A 8 -18.10 -4.10 16.72
CA PHE A 8 -18.95 -3.71 15.61
C PHE A 8 -20.33 -3.23 16.09
N PRO A 9 -20.94 -2.23 15.41
CA PRO A 9 -20.41 -1.49 14.25
C PRO A 9 -19.46 -0.34 14.65
N LEU A 10 -18.38 -0.16 13.89
CA LEU A 10 -17.34 0.85 14.07
C LEU A 10 -17.43 1.97 13.02
N GLU A 11 -16.96 3.17 13.38
CA GLU A 11 -16.80 4.25 12.42
C GLU A 11 -15.74 3.90 11.36
N LEU A 12 -15.97 4.35 10.12
CA LEU A 12 -15.03 4.11 9.01
C LEU A 12 -13.64 4.66 9.31
N LYS A 13 -13.55 5.80 10.00
CA LYS A 13 -12.26 6.40 10.38
C LYS A 13 -11.47 5.48 11.31
N GLU A 14 -12.12 4.93 12.33
CA GLU A 14 -11.50 4.00 13.27
C GLU A 14 -11.03 2.72 12.57
N ALA A 15 -11.88 2.15 11.69
CA ALA A 15 -11.53 0.99 10.88
C ALA A 15 -10.33 1.26 9.96
N SER A 16 -10.30 2.41 9.28
CA SER A 16 -9.23 2.80 8.37
C SER A 16 -7.91 3.10 9.10
N SER A 17 -7.95 3.81 10.24
CA SER A 17 -6.76 4.12 11.03
C SER A 17 -6.09 2.85 11.56
N GLU A 18 -6.87 1.88 12.03
CA GLU A 18 -6.32 0.58 12.45
C GLU A 18 -5.71 -0.18 11.27
N HIS A 19 -6.39 -0.19 10.12
CA HIS A 19 -5.86 -0.83 8.91
C HIS A 19 -4.52 -0.23 8.47
N GLN A 20 -4.40 1.10 8.47
CA GLN A 20 -3.13 1.77 8.15
C GLN A 20 -2.03 1.37 9.13
N CYS A 21 -2.33 1.32 10.43
CA CYS A 21 -1.37 0.92 11.47
C CYS A 21 -0.88 -0.52 11.28
N LEU A 22 -1.82 -1.46 11.06
CA LEU A 22 -1.52 -2.87 10.86
C LEU A 22 -0.79 -3.12 9.53
N SER A 23 -1.21 -2.45 8.46
CA SER A 23 -0.57 -2.52 7.15
C SER A 23 0.89 -2.06 7.23
N ARG A 24 1.14 -0.90 7.85
CA ARG A 24 2.50 -0.40 8.09
C ARG A 24 3.34 -1.39 8.90
N THR A 25 2.77 -1.96 9.95
CA THR A 25 3.47 -2.91 10.82
C THR A 25 3.82 -4.20 10.08
N ALA A 26 2.89 -4.73 9.28
CA ALA A 26 3.10 -5.92 8.47
C ALA A 26 4.18 -5.70 7.40
N THR A 27 4.13 -4.57 6.68
CA THR A 27 5.15 -4.20 5.70
C THR A 27 6.52 -4.04 6.34
N GLN A 28 6.62 -3.37 7.50
CA GLN A 28 7.90 -3.26 8.23
C GLN A 28 8.43 -4.61 8.71
N ALA A 29 7.55 -5.50 9.18
CA ALA A 29 7.94 -6.84 9.60
C ALA A 29 8.45 -7.69 8.43
N LEU A 30 7.82 -7.57 7.26
CA LEU A 30 8.27 -8.22 6.04
C LEU A 30 9.63 -7.66 5.62
N MET A 31 9.79 -6.34 5.50
CA MET A 31 11.05 -5.71 5.09
C MET A 31 12.23 -6.09 5.99
N LYS A 32 12.01 -6.25 7.30
CA LYS A 32 13.06 -6.68 8.24
C LYS A 32 13.51 -8.13 8.08
N ARG A 33 12.68 -8.98 7.47
CA ARG A 33 12.90 -10.43 7.36
C ARG A 33 13.09 -10.91 5.93
N SER A 34 12.69 -10.11 4.94
CA SER A 34 12.82 -10.43 3.53
C SER A 34 14.27 -10.21 3.09
N PHE A 35 14.87 -11.23 2.48
CA PHE A 35 16.14 -11.14 1.77
C PHE A 35 15.88 -11.50 0.30
N LYS A 36 16.38 -10.67 -0.64
CA LYS A 36 16.19 -10.82 -2.10
C LYS A 36 14.75 -10.67 -2.64
N ASP A 37 13.94 -9.75 -2.12
CA ASP A 37 12.69 -9.33 -2.81
C ASP A 37 12.96 -8.22 -3.84
N SER A 38 13.90 -8.47 -4.75
CA SER A 38 14.36 -7.48 -5.75
C SER A 38 13.26 -7.04 -6.72
N GLU A 39 12.28 -7.91 -6.98
CA GLU A 39 11.15 -7.66 -7.89
C GLU A 39 9.87 -7.20 -7.16
N GLY A 40 9.92 -7.13 -5.82
CA GLY A 40 8.81 -6.71 -4.97
C GLY A 40 7.59 -7.65 -5.01
N THR A 41 7.78 -8.92 -5.36
CA THR A 41 6.69 -9.90 -5.53
C THR A 41 6.08 -10.27 -4.17
N TYR A 42 6.90 -10.45 -3.14
CA TYR A 42 6.43 -10.74 -1.79
C TYR A 42 5.75 -9.53 -1.16
N LEU A 43 6.28 -8.33 -1.40
CA LEU A 43 5.66 -7.09 -0.92
C LEU A 43 4.28 -6.85 -1.56
N LYS A 44 4.14 -7.10 -2.88
CA LYS A 44 2.84 -7.05 -3.57
C LYS A 44 1.85 -8.07 -3.02
N SER A 45 2.27 -9.32 -2.86
CA SER A 45 1.40 -10.38 -2.33
C SER A 45 0.93 -10.08 -0.90
N LEU A 46 1.81 -9.51 -0.07
CA LEU A 46 1.45 -9.06 1.27
C LEU A 46 0.37 -7.96 1.23
N GLU A 47 0.55 -6.95 0.38
CA GLU A 47 -0.39 -5.85 0.23
C GLU A 47 -1.77 -6.32 -0.26
N GLU A 48 -1.81 -7.18 -1.29
CA GLU A 48 -3.04 -7.80 -1.78
C GLU A 48 -3.75 -8.59 -0.69
N GLY A 49 -3.02 -9.37 0.10
CA GLY A 49 -3.55 -10.13 1.23
C GLY A 49 -4.15 -9.22 2.31
N ILE A 50 -3.45 -8.15 2.68
CA ILE A 50 -3.90 -7.16 3.66
C ILE A 50 -5.17 -6.46 3.19
N ASN A 51 -5.22 -6.04 1.92
CA ASN A 51 -6.37 -5.37 1.33
C ASN A 51 -7.60 -6.29 1.27
N LYS A 52 -7.41 -7.56 0.88
CA LYS A 52 -8.50 -8.55 0.84
C LYS A 52 -9.08 -8.81 2.23
N LEU A 53 -8.22 -8.95 3.25
CA LEU A 53 -8.66 -9.11 4.64
C LEU A 53 -9.42 -7.87 5.13
N PHE A 54 -8.94 -6.68 4.80
CA PHE A 54 -9.60 -5.44 5.19
C PHE A 54 -10.95 -5.25 4.51
N HIS A 55 -11.07 -5.59 3.23
CA HIS A 55 -12.35 -5.58 2.53
C HIS A 55 -13.35 -6.52 3.20
N GLY A 56 -12.96 -7.76 3.51
CA GLY A 56 -13.80 -8.69 4.25
C GLY A 56 -14.22 -8.16 5.63
N TYR A 57 -13.32 -7.48 6.32
CA TYR A 57 -13.61 -6.81 7.60
C TYR A 57 -14.63 -5.68 7.46
N LEU A 58 -14.52 -4.84 6.43
CA LEU A 58 -15.48 -3.77 6.14
C LEU A 58 -16.87 -4.32 5.82
N CYS A 59 -16.98 -5.40 5.04
CA CYS A 59 -18.26 -6.05 4.77
C CYS A 59 -18.92 -6.55 6.06
N GLN A 60 -18.16 -7.15 6.98
CA GLN A 60 -18.70 -7.60 8.27
C GLN A 60 -19.14 -6.43 9.15
N ASN A 61 -18.39 -5.32 9.14
CA ASN A 61 -18.77 -4.09 9.86
C ASN A 61 -20.07 -3.47 9.31
N GLU A 62 -20.21 -3.44 7.98
CA GLU A 62 -21.41 -2.96 7.31
C GLU A 62 -22.63 -3.83 7.61
N GLU A 63 -22.47 -5.16 7.56
CA GLU A 63 -23.53 -6.11 7.91
C GLU A 63 -23.97 -5.96 9.37
N ALA A 64 -23.02 -5.80 10.30
CA ALA A 64 -23.33 -5.55 11.71
C ALA A 64 -24.04 -4.19 11.91
N SER A 65 -23.62 -3.17 11.17
CA SER A 65 -24.28 -1.85 11.15
C SER A 65 -25.72 -1.99 10.69
N ARG A 66 -25.95 -2.67 9.55
CA ARG A 66 -27.28 -2.92 8.98
C ARG A 66 -28.19 -3.67 9.94
N LYS A 67 -27.72 -4.78 10.52
CA LYS A 67 -28.51 -5.55 11.50
C LYS A 67 -28.91 -4.72 12.72
N ARG A 68 -27.98 -3.93 13.26
CA ARG A 68 -28.29 -3.05 14.40
C ARG A 68 -29.36 -2.03 14.04
N CYS A 69 -29.21 -1.43 12.87
CA CYS A 69 -30.15 -0.53 12.23
C CYS A 69 -31.56 -1.12 12.09
N GLU A 70 -31.68 -2.29 11.45
CA GLU A 70 -32.93 -3.02 11.23
C GLU A 70 -33.62 -3.37 12.56
N ASN A 71 -32.84 -3.81 13.56
CA ASN A 71 -33.36 -4.12 14.89
C ASN A 71 -33.96 -2.89 15.59
N ILE A 72 -33.25 -1.74 15.55
CA ILE A 72 -33.75 -0.49 16.14
C ILE A 72 -35.02 -0.05 15.42
N LEU A 73 -35.04 -0.06 14.08
CA LEU A 73 -36.22 0.33 13.30
C LEU A 73 -37.41 -0.59 13.51
N SER A 74 -37.18 -1.90 13.58
CA SER A 74 -38.23 -2.88 13.86
C SER A 74 -38.82 -2.65 15.26
N SER A 75 -37.97 -2.37 16.25
CA SER A 75 -38.41 -2.06 17.61
C SER A 75 -39.19 -0.75 17.71
N LEU A 76 -38.80 0.29 16.96
CA LEU A 76 -39.45 1.61 17.03
C LEU A 76 -40.72 1.68 16.17
N SER A 77 -40.76 0.98 15.03
CA SER A 77 -41.87 1.04 14.08
C SER A 77 -43.03 0.11 14.43
N GLY A 78 -42.83 -0.91 15.28
CA GLY A 78 -43.86 -1.91 15.60
C GLY A 78 -45.22 -1.32 16.01
N THR A 79 -45.22 -0.31 16.89
CA THR A 79 -46.44 0.40 17.33
C THR A 79 -47.14 1.10 16.16
N MET A 80 -46.39 1.75 15.29
CA MET A 80 -46.93 2.47 14.13
C MET A 80 -47.45 1.49 13.07
N THR A 81 -46.74 0.36 12.84
CA THR A 81 -47.20 -0.72 11.95
C THR A 81 -48.52 -1.32 12.43
N GLU A 82 -48.70 -1.51 13.73
CA GLU A 82 -49.99 -1.97 14.28
C GLU A 82 -51.12 -0.96 14.10
N LYS A 83 -50.88 0.33 14.40
CA LYS A 83 -51.85 1.41 14.16
C LYS A 83 -52.26 1.47 12.68
N LEU A 84 -51.30 1.28 11.76
CA LEU A 84 -51.55 1.22 10.33
C LEU A 84 -52.45 0.03 9.96
N LYS A 85 -52.14 -1.18 10.45
CA LYS A 85 -52.95 -2.40 10.22
C LYS A 85 -54.38 -2.28 10.76
N LYS A 86 -54.55 -1.59 11.89
CA LYS A 86 -55.86 -1.33 12.51
C LYS A 86 -56.65 -0.20 11.83
N GLY A 87 -56.08 0.43 10.80
CA GLY A 87 -56.71 1.54 10.09
C GLY A 87 -56.80 2.83 10.92
N SER A 88 -56.00 2.98 11.98
CA SER A 88 -56.10 4.11 12.92
C SER A 88 -55.79 5.48 12.29
N TYR A 89 -55.13 5.50 11.14
CA TYR A 89 -54.83 6.72 10.37
C TYR A 89 -55.85 7.00 9.25
N ALA A 90 -56.79 6.07 8.99
CA ALA A 90 -57.82 6.20 7.95
C ALA A 90 -59.05 6.97 8.44
N ILE A 91 -58.80 8.09 9.11
CA ILE A 91 -59.82 9.00 9.65
C ILE A 91 -59.52 10.44 9.19
N PRO A 92 -60.51 11.36 9.16
CA PRO A 92 -60.25 12.78 8.94
C PRO A 92 -59.21 13.30 9.95
N GLY A 93 -58.11 13.87 9.45
CA GLY A 93 -56.98 14.33 10.28
C GLY A 93 -55.95 13.24 10.66
N GLY A 94 -56.14 11.98 10.23
CA GLY A 94 -55.24 10.87 10.54
C GLY A 94 -53.81 11.01 10.00
N TYR A 95 -53.62 11.82 8.95
CA TYR A 95 -52.29 12.17 8.43
C TYR A 95 -51.43 12.92 9.46
N VAL A 96 -52.04 13.85 10.21
CA VAL A 96 -51.31 14.61 11.24
C VAL A 96 -50.78 13.68 12.33
N LEU A 97 -51.61 12.72 12.77
CA LEU A 97 -51.24 11.68 13.73
C LEU A 97 -50.13 10.77 13.19
N PHE A 98 -50.22 10.39 11.92
CA PHE A 98 -49.20 9.58 11.24
C PHE A 98 -47.85 10.30 11.19
N SER A 99 -47.85 11.58 10.81
CA SER A 99 -46.65 12.40 10.70
C SER A 99 -45.97 12.61 12.06
N GLN A 100 -46.75 12.81 13.12
CA GLN A 100 -46.22 12.91 14.50
C GLN A 100 -45.58 11.60 14.97
N ASP A 101 -46.26 10.45 14.77
CA ASP A 101 -45.71 9.13 15.13
C ASP A 101 -44.41 8.85 14.36
N LEU A 102 -44.35 9.23 13.08
CA LEU A 102 -43.16 9.07 12.24
C LEU A 102 -42.00 9.96 12.71
N GLU A 103 -42.27 11.23 13.02
CA GLU A 103 -41.26 12.16 13.52
C GLU A 103 -40.67 11.68 14.85
N ASP A 104 -41.50 11.12 15.72
CA ASP A 104 -41.08 10.52 16.98
C ASP A 104 -40.19 9.29 16.78
N ILE A 105 -40.51 8.42 15.82
CA ILE A 105 -39.66 7.28 15.46
C ILE A 105 -38.31 7.77 14.94
N VAL A 106 -38.29 8.77 14.05
CA VAL A 106 -37.04 9.33 13.52
C VAL A 106 -36.19 9.97 14.63
N LYS A 107 -36.79 10.70 15.57
CA LYS A 107 -36.09 11.28 16.73
C LYS A 107 -35.48 10.19 17.62
N LYS A 108 -36.27 9.19 18.00
CA LYS A 108 -35.81 8.06 18.83
C LYS A 108 -34.71 7.25 18.14
N TYR A 109 -34.85 7.04 16.83
CA TYR A 109 -33.85 6.37 16.01
C TYR A 109 -32.52 7.12 16.01
N LYS A 110 -32.52 8.44 15.78
CA LYS A 110 -31.30 9.27 15.80
C LYS A 110 -30.57 9.21 17.16
N ILE A 111 -31.31 9.15 18.25
CA ILE A 111 -30.74 9.04 19.61
C ILE A 111 -30.10 7.65 19.81
N GLN A 112 -30.76 6.58 19.38
CA GLN A 112 -30.28 5.21 19.59
C GLN A 112 -29.19 4.77 18.60
N ALA A 113 -29.17 5.33 17.39
CA ALA A 113 -28.25 4.94 16.34
C ALA A 113 -26.78 5.19 16.71
N ASN A 114 -26.47 6.28 17.45
CA ASN A 114 -25.12 6.70 17.86
C ASN A 114 -24.06 6.74 16.72
N LYS A 115 -22.94 7.40 16.98
CA LYS A 115 -21.83 7.61 16.03
C LYS A 115 -21.20 6.26 15.62
N GLY A 116 -21.46 5.76 14.40
CA GLY A 116 -20.89 4.48 13.93
C GLY A 116 -21.77 3.72 12.94
N VAL A 117 -23.07 3.97 12.95
CA VAL A 117 -24.01 3.25 12.09
C VAL A 117 -24.13 3.95 10.74
N LYS A 118 -23.48 3.36 9.72
CA LYS A 118 -23.61 3.72 8.32
C LYS A 118 -25.04 3.40 7.87
N VAL A 119 -25.68 4.37 7.20
CA VAL A 119 -26.73 4.17 6.18
C VAL A 119 -28.01 3.47 6.63
N ILE A 120 -28.86 4.14 7.41
CA ILE A 120 -30.32 4.13 7.16
C ILE A 120 -30.84 5.55 7.30
N ILE A 121 -30.35 6.44 6.44
CA ILE A 121 -31.18 7.58 6.03
C ILE A 121 -31.89 7.22 4.72
N ASN A 122 -31.30 6.37 3.88
CA ASN A 122 -31.90 5.92 2.62
C ASN A 122 -33.12 5.00 2.78
N GLU A 123 -33.14 4.05 3.72
CA GLU A 123 -34.33 3.20 3.93
C GLU A 123 -35.49 3.97 4.59
N LEU A 124 -35.20 4.86 5.55
CA LEU A 124 -36.18 5.83 6.05
C LEU A 124 -36.65 6.77 4.93
N SER A 125 -35.77 7.17 4.01
CA SER A 125 -36.11 7.96 2.82
C SER A 125 -36.95 7.17 1.82
N LEU A 126 -36.78 5.85 1.70
CA LEU A 126 -37.57 5.01 0.80
C LEU A 126 -39.01 4.88 1.32
N ILE A 127 -39.16 4.74 2.64
CA ILE A 127 -40.46 4.80 3.32
C ILE A 127 -41.08 6.20 3.13
N LEU A 128 -40.31 7.27 3.35
CA LEU A 128 -40.76 8.66 3.16
C LEU A 128 -41.16 8.96 1.70
N HIS A 129 -40.40 8.47 0.72
CA HIS A 129 -40.62 8.70 -0.72
C HIS A 129 -41.79 7.88 -1.27
N ALA A 130 -42.02 6.67 -0.74
CA ALA A 130 -43.21 5.88 -1.07
C ALA A 130 -44.51 6.55 -0.57
N LEU A 131 -44.45 7.30 0.54
CA LEU A 131 -45.58 8.03 1.12
C LEU A 131 -45.83 9.40 0.45
N LEU A 132 -44.78 10.06 -0.07
CA LEU A 132 -44.87 11.31 -0.85
C LEU A 132 -45.61 11.18 -2.19
N HIS A 133 -45.83 9.95 -2.68
CA HIS A 133 -46.58 9.69 -3.91
C HIS A 133 -48.11 9.60 -3.70
N LEU A 134 -48.64 9.82 -2.49
CA LEU A 134 -50.08 10.05 -2.30
C LEU A 134 -50.38 11.53 -2.62
N PRO A 135 -51.00 11.85 -3.78
CA PRO A 135 -50.94 13.20 -4.35
C PRO A 135 -51.78 14.26 -3.62
N ASP A 136 -52.71 13.86 -2.75
CA ASP A 136 -53.83 14.72 -2.35
C ASP A 136 -53.73 15.35 -0.94
N CYS A 137 -52.58 15.32 -0.25
CA CYS A 137 -52.56 15.61 1.19
C CYS A 137 -51.53 16.64 1.73
N LEU A 138 -50.73 17.34 0.91
CA LEU A 138 -49.59 18.15 1.43
C LEU A 138 -49.79 19.67 1.32
N LEU A 139 -49.60 20.39 2.43
CA LEU A 139 -49.60 21.85 2.54
C LEU A 139 -48.21 22.47 2.21
N PRO A 140 -48.13 23.76 1.81
CA PRO A 140 -46.88 24.41 1.34
C PRO A 140 -45.71 24.40 2.34
N GLU A 141 -46.00 24.49 3.64
CA GLU A 141 -44.99 24.49 4.71
C GLU A 141 -44.33 23.11 4.89
N GLU A 142 -45.02 22.03 4.48
CA GLU A 142 -44.52 20.65 4.55
C GLU A 142 -43.56 20.35 3.39
N ARG A 143 -43.75 21.01 2.24
CA ARG A 143 -42.76 21.03 1.14
C ARG A 143 -41.46 21.68 1.56
N GLU A 144 -41.52 22.77 2.33
CA GLU A 144 -40.33 23.52 2.74
C GLU A 144 -39.46 22.72 3.72
N LYS A 145 -40.08 21.99 4.67
CA LYS A 145 -39.37 21.05 5.55
C LYS A 145 -38.73 19.88 4.80
N ALA A 146 -39.40 19.34 3.79
CA ALA A 146 -38.85 18.29 2.95
C ALA A 146 -37.63 18.77 2.13
N VAL A 147 -37.68 20.01 1.62
CA VAL A 147 -36.56 20.65 0.91
C VAL A 147 -35.34 20.86 1.82
N LEU A 148 -35.56 21.33 3.05
CA LEU A 148 -34.47 21.50 4.03
C LEU A 148 -33.81 20.17 4.39
N LEU A 149 -34.60 19.11 4.56
CA LEU A 149 -34.07 17.76 4.83
C LEU A 149 -33.26 17.24 3.64
N ALA A 150 -33.74 17.45 2.42
CA ALA A 150 -33.03 17.09 1.20
C ALA A 150 -31.70 17.86 1.05
N GLN A 151 -31.65 19.14 1.44
CA GLN A 151 -30.42 19.93 1.49
C GLN A 151 -29.43 19.41 2.54
N GLU A 152 -29.90 19.04 3.73
CA GLU A 152 -29.02 18.48 4.77
C GLU A 152 -28.43 17.13 4.37
N ILE A 153 -29.18 16.33 3.60
CA ILE A 153 -28.69 15.07 3.02
C ILE A 153 -27.65 15.34 1.94
N ASN A 154 -27.93 16.25 1.00
CA ASN A 154 -27.00 16.60 -0.07
C ASN A 154 -25.66 17.11 0.49
N THR A 155 -25.70 17.97 1.51
CA THR A 155 -24.47 18.49 2.14
C THR A 155 -23.66 17.40 2.85
N LYS A 156 -24.32 16.39 3.44
CA LYS A 156 -23.63 15.24 4.03
C LYS A 156 -23.05 14.31 2.96
N GLU A 157 -23.78 14.04 1.89
CA GLU A 157 -23.26 13.30 0.73
C GLU A 157 -22.06 14.01 0.10
N GLN A 158 -22.10 15.33 -0.04
CA GLN A 158 -21.01 16.09 -0.63
C GLN A 158 -19.75 16.06 0.24
N LYS A 159 -19.89 16.14 1.57
CA LYS A 159 -18.78 15.93 2.51
C LYS A 159 -18.24 14.50 2.45
N GLN A 160 -19.11 13.52 2.23
CA GLN A 160 -18.74 12.11 2.08
C GLN A 160 -17.91 11.90 0.80
N ARG A 161 -18.38 12.42 -0.34
CA ARG A 161 -17.66 12.38 -1.61
C ARG A 161 -16.30 13.07 -1.51
N GLN A 162 -16.22 14.22 -0.84
CA GLN A 162 -14.94 14.90 -0.58
C GLN A 162 -13.98 14.06 0.27
N LEU A 163 -14.49 13.27 1.21
CA LEU A 163 -13.66 12.38 2.01
C LEU A 163 -13.18 11.17 1.21
N GLU A 164 -14.05 10.58 0.38
CA GLU A 164 -13.70 9.51 -0.55
C GLU A 164 -12.68 9.97 -1.59
N GLU A 165 -12.85 11.16 -2.17
CA GLU A 165 -11.88 11.78 -3.08
C GLU A 165 -10.53 12.01 -2.41
N LYS A 166 -10.51 12.45 -1.14
CA LYS A 166 -9.26 12.58 -0.37
C LYS A 166 -8.59 11.24 -0.13
N MET A 167 -9.34 10.20 0.22
CA MET A 167 -8.77 8.86 0.39
C MET A 167 -8.22 8.31 -0.92
N GLU A 168 -8.92 8.53 -2.04
CA GLU A 168 -8.47 8.09 -3.36
C GLU A 168 -7.26 8.89 -3.85
N ALA A 169 -7.19 10.19 -3.54
CA ALA A 169 -6.02 11.01 -3.82
C ALA A 169 -4.80 10.56 -2.99
N GLU A 170 -5.01 10.22 -1.71
CA GLU A 170 -3.96 9.72 -0.84
C GLU A 170 -3.51 8.31 -1.26
N ARG A 171 -4.44 7.45 -1.72
CA ARG A 171 -4.15 6.15 -2.33
C ARG A 171 -3.25 6.32 -3.55
N ARG A 172 -3.63 7.20 -4.49
CA ARG A 172 -2.83 7.51 -5.69
C ARG A 172 -1.46 8.09 -5.34
N SER A 173 -1.39 9.00 -4.37
CA SER A 173 -0.12 9.56 -3.90
C SER A 173 0.81 8.50 -3.31
N ASN A 174 0.25 7.56 -2.54
CA ASN A 174 1.01 6.46 -1.97
C ASN A 174 1.50 5.48 -3.07
N GLU A 175 0.66 5.18 -4.07
CA GLU A 175 1.06 4.40 -5.25
C GLU A 175 2.23 5.05 -6.01
N GLU A 176 2.16 6.37 -6.24
CA GLU A 176 3.22 7.14 -6.90
C GLU A 176 4.53 7.08 -6.10
N ARG A 177 4.46 7.26 -4.77
CA ARG A 177 5.62 7.16 -3.88
C ARG A 177 6.24 5.77 -3.92
N MET A 178 5.43 4.72 -4.03
CA MET A 178 5.90 3.34 -4.17
C MET A 178 6.56 3.09 -5.53
N LYS A 179 6.06 3.70 -6.60
CA LYS A 179 6.69 3.63 -7.92
C LYS A 179 8.07 4.29 -7.90
N GLN A 180 8.19 5.49 -7.32
CA GLN A 180 9.47 6.17 -7.15
C GLN A 180 10.47 5.38 -6.28
N MET A 181 9.98 4.71 -5.23
CA MET A 181 10.84 3.86 -4.39
C MET A 181 11.38 2.67 -5.19
N ARG A 182 10.56 2.03 -6.04
CA ARG A 182 11.00 0.95 -6.93
C ARG A 182 12.07 1.41 -7.90
N GLU A 183 11.83 2.53 -8.59
CA GLU A 183 12.80 3.11 -9.53
C GLU A 183 14.14 3.41 -8.86
N LYS A 184 14.13 3.95 -7.63
CA LYS A 184 15.37 4.17 -6.87
C LYS A 184 16.09 2.87 -6.50
N MET A 185 15.35 1.85 -6.09
CA MET A 185 15.93 0.55 -5.71
C MET A 185 16.56 -0.14 -6.93
N ASP A 186 15.91 -0.07 -8.09
CA ASP A 186 16.43 -0.62 -9.34
C ASP A 186 17.70 0.11 -9.78
N GLU A 187 17.73 1.43 -9.68
CA GLU A 187 18.91 2.23 -10.00
C GLU A 187 20.07 1.97 -9.04
N GLU A 188 19.82 1.87 -7.73
CA GLU A 188 20.84 1.49 -6.75
C GLU A 188 21.40 0.09 -7.03
N MET A 189 20.56 -0.88 -7.40
CA MET A 189 21.03 -2.22 -7.81
C MET A 189 21.89 -2.16 -9.07
N ARG A 190 21.52 -1.33 -10.06
CA ARG A 190 22.30 -1.15 -11.30
C ARG A 190 23.69 -0.58 -10.99
N LEU A 191 23.74 0.50 -10.20
CA LEU A 191 24.99 1.13 -9.78
C LEU A 191 25.90 0.18 -9.00
N GLN A 192 25.34 -0.63 -8.08
CA GLN A 192 26.11 -1.62 -7.33
C GLN A 192 26.73 -2.69 -8.26
N ARG A 193 26.00 -3.14 -9.29
CA ARG A 193 26.55 -4.09 -10.27
C ARG A 193 27.68 -3.48 -11.08
N GLU A 194 27.50 -2.27 -11.58
CA GLU A 194 28.53 -1.56 -12.34
C GLU A 194 29.79 -1.28 -11.51
N GLU A 195 29.62 -0.97 -10.23
CA GLU A 195 30.75 -0.79 -9.32
C GLU A 195 31.47 -2.12 -9.04
N ALA A 196 30.73 -3.22 -8.87
CA ALA A 196 31.30 -4.56 -8.71
C ALA A 196 32.07 -5.01 -9.96
N GLU A 197 31.53 -4.78 -11.16
CA GLU A 197 32.22 -5.07 -12.44
C GLU A 197 33.49 -4.23 -12.58
N ARG A 198 33.43 -2.92 -12.33
CA ARG A 198 34.62 -2.06 -12.40
C ARG A 198 35.70 -2.48 -11.40
N ALA A 199 35.31 -2.87 -10.18
CA ALA A 199 36.24 -3.39 -9.19
C ALA A 199 36.89 -4.70 -9.64
N MET A 200 36.10 -5.62 -10.22
CA MET A 200 36.60 -6.89 -10.78
C MET A 200 37.59 -6.64 -11.93
N ASP A 201 37.24 -5.78 -12.89
CA ASP A 201 38.11 -5.41 -14.01
C ASP A 201 39.42 -4.77 -13.53
N SER A 202 39.36 -3.91 -12.51
CA SER A 202 40.56 -3.34 -11.89
C SER A 202 41.47 -4.43 -11.32
N LYS A 203 40.89 -5.42 -10.63
CA LYS A 203 41.66 -6.54 -10.06
C LYS A 203 42.28 -7.44 -11.14
N LEU A 204 41.56 -7.70 -12.23
CA LEU A 204 42.08 -8.46 -13.37
C LEU A 204 43.24 -7.72 -14.05
N ARG A 205 43.13 -6.39 -14.24
CA ARG A 205 44.23 -5.57 -14.78
C ARG A 205 45.45 -5.56 -13.88
N GLU A 206 45.27 -5.38 -12.57
CA GLU A 206 46.36 -5.46 -11.58
C GLU A 206 47.05 -6.83 -11.63
N GLN A 207 46.28 -7.93 -11.71
CA GLN A 207 46.82 -9.27 -11.83
C GLN A 207 47.64 -9.47 -13.11
N ALA A 208 47.12 -9.00 -14.26
CA ALA A 208 47.82 -9.10 -15.54
C ALA A 208 49.14 -8.32 -15.53
N ALA A 209 49.15 -7.10 -15.00
CA ALA A 209 50.34 -6.27 -14.90
C ALA A 209 51.40 -6.89 -13.97
N LEU A 210 51.00 -7.52 -12.86
CA LEU A 210 51.90 -8.24 -11.96
C LEU A 210 52.53 -9.46 -12.64
N LEU A 211 51.75 -10.22 -13.40
CA LEU A 211 52.27 -11.36 -14.17
C LEU A 211 53.27 -10.91 -15.23
N ASP A 212 52.90 -9.90 -16.02
CA ASP A 212 53.75 -9.37 -17.09
C ASP A 212 55.09 -8.85 -16.54
N LYS A 213 55.03 -8.05 -15.47
CA LYS A 213 56.23 -7.57 -14.77
C LYS A 213 57.09 -8.72 -14.22
N GLY A 214 56.47 -9.74 -13.60
CA GLY A 214 57.20 -10.90 -13.10
C GLY A 214 57.87 -11.73 -14.20
N PHE A 215 57.24 -11.84 -15.37
CA PHE A 215 57.85 -12.50 -16.53
C PHE A 215 58.99 -11.66 -17.11
N GLN A 216 58.83 -10.34 -17.20
CA GLN A 216 59.86 -9.44 -17.69
C GLN A 216 61.10 -9.46 -16.79
N GLU A 217 60.93 -9.34 -15.47
CA GLU A 217 62.04 -9.42 -14.50
C GLU A 217 62.78 -10.77 -14.60
N LYS A 218 62.05 -11.87 -14.86
CA LYS A 218 62.67 -13.19 -15.04
C LYS A 218 63.41 -13.31 -16.38
N ALA A 219 62.89 -12.71 -17.45
CA ALA A 219 63.54 -12.68 -18.76
C ALA A 219 64.81 -11.81 -18.75
N ASP A 220 64.78 -10.68 -18.06
CA ASP A 220 65.92 -9.77 -17.89
C ASP A 220 67.04 -10.47 -17.11
N ARG A 221 66.72 -11.10 -15.96
CA ARG A 221 67.67 -11.91 -15.19
C ARG A 221 68.30 -13.02 -16.02
N MET A 222 67.50 -13.74 -16.81
CA MET A 222 68.00 -14.85 -17.62
C MET A 222 68.88 -14.34 -18.77
N SER A 223 68.59 -13.15 -19.31
CA SER A 223 69.44 -12.48 -20.31
C SER A 223 70.78 -12.06 -19.72
N GLU A 224 70.80 -11.49 -18.51
CA GLU A 224 72.03 -11.18 -17.77
C GLU A 224 72.86 -12.46 -17.52
N GLU A 225 72.24 -13.54 -17.05
CA GLU A 225 72.89 -14.83 -16.85
C GLU A 225 73.51 -15.36 -18.17
N MET A 226 72.80 -15.22 -19.30
CA MET A 226 73.33 -15.60 -20.62
C MET A 226 74.50 -14.73 -21.08
N GLU A 227 74.45 -13.41 -20.84
CA GLU A 227 75.55 -12.51 -21.17
C GLU A 227 76.80 -12.81 -20.35
N ASP A 228 76.65 -13.04 -19.05
CA ASP A 228 77.74 -13.45 -18.17
C ASP A 228 78.35 -14.78 -18.62
N PHE A 229 77.52 -15.75 -19.01
CA PHE A 229 77.99 -17.00 -19.61
C PHE A 229 78.79 -16.77 -20.88
N ARG A 230 78.30 -15.93 -21.80
CA ARG A 230 79.01 -15.58 -23.05
C ARG A 230 80.34 -14.88 -22.77
N ARG A 231 80.38 -13.97 -21.79
CA ARG A 231 81.60 -13.25 -21.39
C ARG A 231 82.65 -14.21 -20.83
N LYS A 232 82.25 -15.12 -19.94
CA LYS A 232 83.11 -16.19 -19.40
C LYS A 232 83.67 -17.07 -20.53
N ASN A 233 82.83 -17.49 -21.48
CA ASN A 233 83.28 -18.31 -22.62
C ASN A 233 84.28 -17.57 -23.53
N LYS A 234 84.06 -16.29 -23.84
CA LYS A 234 85.02 -15.48 -24.62
C LYS A 234 86.37 -15.36 -23.93
N ASN A 235 86.38 -15.17 -22.61
CA ASN A 235 87.61 -15.09 -21.84
C ASN A 235 88.39 -16.41 -21.92
N VAL A 236 87.72 -17.56 -21.76
CA VAL A 236 88.34 -18.89 -21.89
C VAL A 236 88.96 -19.10 -23.28
N ILE A 237 88.25 -18.72 -24.35
CA ILE A 237 88.76 -18.81 -25.73
C ILE A 237 89.94 -17.84 -25.95
N GLY A 238 89.91 -16.65 -25.33
CA GLY A 238 91.00 -15.69 -25.34
C GLY A 238 92.28 -16.23 -24.69
N TYR A 239 92.16 -16.86 -23.52
CA TYR A 239 93.28 -17.52 -22.84
C TYR A 239 93.87 -18.66 -23.69
N HIS A 240 93.04 -19.49 -24.30
CA HIS A 240 93.50 -20.57 -25.19
C HIS A 240 94.20 -20.05 -26.46
N ASN A 241 93.69 -18.98 -27.08
CA ASN A 241 94.35 -18.38 -28.25
C ASN A 241 95.69 -17.74 -27.85
N GLN A 242 95.77 -17.08 -26.70
CA GLN A 242 97.00 -16.45 -26.23
C GLN A 242 98.07 -17.47 -25.83
N GLU A 243 97.68 -18.63 -25.28
CA GLU A 243 98.57 -19.79 -25.11
C GLU A 243 99.03 -20.37 -26.45
N TYR A 244 98.13 -20.51 -27.44
CA TYR A 244 98.49 -21.01 -28.78
C TYR A 244 99.49 -20.11 -29.52
N TYR A 245 99.37 -18.79 -29.40
CA TYR A 245 100.31 -17.84 -30.00
C TYR A 245 101.66 -17.78 -29.24
N ASN A 246 101.66 -17.95 -27.91
CA ASN A 246 102.91 -18.01 -27.13
C ASN A 246 103.72 -19.29 -27.39
N VAL A 247 103.05 -20.42 -27.70
CA VAL A 247 103.73 -21.70 -27.99
C VAL A 247 104.27 -21.78 -29.44
N ASN A 248 103.68 -21.05 -30.40
CA ASN A 248 104.10 -21.07 -31.81
C ASN A 248 104.98 -19.88 -32.24
N SER A 249 105.41 -19.03 -31.31
CA SER A 249 106.26 -17.84 -31.59
C SER A 249 107.68 -17.94 -31.00
N LEU A 250 108.10 -19.13 -30.58
CA LEU A 250 109.46 -19.53 -30.20
C LEU A 250 110.05 -20.45 -31.28
#